data_AF-G9YEY3-F1
#
_entry.id   AF-G9YEY3-F1
#
_cell.length_a   1.000
_cell.length_b   1.000
_cell.length_c   1.000
_cell.angle_alpha   90.00
_cell.angle_beta   90.00
_cell.angle_gamma   90.00
#
_symmetry.space_group_name_H-M   'P 1'
#
loop_
_entity.id
_entity.type
_entity.pdbx_description
1 polymer ?
#
loop_
_entity_poly.entity_id
_entity_poly.type
_entity_poly.pdbx_seq_one_letter_code
_entity_poly.pdbx_strand_id
1 'polypeptide(L)'
;MYIGKYGCRIAAITVLSFFFVSVQAADLRTPAVMDKLVRLPMKSIALSTPVDSGNLLFSDSPEYAERDGMLYSDIVRGDSRMYFYHVNQTDRLKKFVVVASNTEDKPVDIYVHGSWHSRPSTDYYAVGRELSQIYYKEHRN
;
A
#
# COMPACT_ATOMS: atom_id res chain seq x y z
N MET A 1 12.70 -1.47 84.32
CA MET A 1 11.82 -0.31 83.99
C MET A 1 12.49 0.44 82.85
N TYR A 2 11.73 0.85 81.82
CA TYR A 2 12.11 1.25 80.44
C TYR A 2 12.46 0.06 79.52
N ILE A 3 11.50 -0.60 78.84
CA ILE A 3 10.68 -0.22 77.66
C ILE A 3 11.51 0.07 76.40
N GLY A 4 11.42 -0.87 75.45
CA GLY A 4 11.92 -0.74 74.07
C GLY A 4 11.48 -1.94 73.22
N LYS A 5 10.18 -2.05 72.94
CA LYS A 5 9.62 -3.03 72.00
C LYS A 5 9.99 -2.60 70.57
N TYR A 6 11.01 -3.22 69.98
CA TYR A 6 11.29 -3.08 68.55
C TYR A 6 10.62 -4.21 67.78
N GLY A 7 9.76 -3.82 66.85
CA GLY A 7 8.90 -4.71 66.08
C GLY A 7 9.67 -5.61 65.13
N CYS A 8 9.37 -6.90 65.18
CA CYS A 8 9.73 -7.85 64.14
C CYS A 8 8.55 -7.94 63.17
N ARG A 9 8.53 -7.10 62.13
CA ARG A 9 7.68 -7.35 60.97
C ARG A 9 8.48 -8.25 60.04
N ILE A 10 8.11 -9.54 60.01
CA ILE A 10 8.62 -10.47 59.00
C ILE A 10 8.08 -9.99 57.65
N ALA A 11 8.88 -9.20 56.94
CA ALA A 11 8.64 -8.87 55.56
C ALA A 11 8.95 -10.13 54.74
N ALA A 12 7.91 -10.91 54.45
CA ALA A 12 7.99 -11.97 53.45
C ALA A 12 8.26 -11.31 52.10
N ILE A 13 9.51 -11.33 51.66
CA ILE A 13 9.90 -10.93 50.31
C ILE A 13 9.45 -12.06 49.39
N THR A 14 8.26 -11.92 48.83
CA THR A 14 7.82 -12.73 47.69
C THR A 14 8.69 -12.33 46.50
N VAL A 15 9.70 -13.14 46.20
CA VAL A 15 10.44 -13.06 44.95
C VAL A 15 9.48 -13.48 43.83
N LEU A 16 8.79 -12.50 43.25
CA LEU A 16 8.03 -12.67 42.04
C LEU A 16 9.05 -12.84 40.90
N SER A 17 9.45 -14.08 40.65
CA SER A 17 10.23 -14.44 39.47
C SER A 17 9.43 -14.08 38.22
N PHE A 18 9.78 -12.95 37.62
CA PHE A 18 9.37 -12.57 36.28
C PHE A 18 9.93 -13.62 35.32
N PHE A 19 9.13 -14.62 34.98
CA PHE A 19 9.37 -15.43 33.80
C PHE A 19 9.26 -14.53 32.58
N PHE A 20 10.39 -14.05 32.07
CA PHE A 20 10.49 -13.48 30.74
C PHE A 20 10.22 -14.62 29.74
N VAL A 21 8.96 -14.78 29.34
CA VAL A 21 8.61 -15.62 28.18
C VAL A 21 8.89 -14.79 26.94
N SER A 22 10.03 -15.04 26.31
CA SER A 22 10.30 -14.54 24.96
C SER A 22 9.33 -15.24 24.01
N VAL A 23 8.30 -14.53 23.56
CA VAL A 23 7.47 -14.98 22.43
C VAL A 23 8.32 -14.81 21.17
N GLN A 24 8.98 -15.88 20.75
CA GLN A 24 9.66 -15.91 19.46
C GLN A 24 8.59 -15.81 18.36
N ALA A 25 8.61 -14.75 17.56
CA ALA A 25 7.76 -14.68 16.37
C ALA A 25 8.17 -15.83 15.43
N ALA A 26 7.20 -16.64 15.00
CA ALA A 26 7.47 -17.73 14.07
C ALA A 26 8.00 -17.16 12.74
N ASP A 27 9.12 -17.69 12.26
CA ASP A 27 9.69 -17.27 10.97
C ASP A 27 8.86 -17.85 9.82
N LEU A 28 8.22 -16.95 9.06
CA LEU A 28 7.40 -17.26 7.89
C LEU A 28 8.18 -17.98 6.78
N ARG A 29 9.52 -17.97 6.82
CA ARG A 29 10.38 -18.63 5.83
C ARG A 29 10.59 -20.13 6.09
N THR A 30 10.12 -20.65 7.23
CA THR A 30 10.29 -22.08 7.56
C THR A 30 9.20 -22.93 6.89
N PRO A 31 9.55 -24.04 6.20
CA PRO A 31 8.56 -24.90 5.54
C PRO A 31 7.42 -25.38 6.45
N ALA A 32 7.72 -25.64 7.72
CA ALA A 32 6.74 -26.05 8.73
C ALA A 32 5.70 -24.96 9.07
N VAL A 33 6.11 -23.68 9.07
CA VAL A 33 5.20 -22.54 9.30
C VAL A 33 4.34 -22.32 8.07
N MET A 34 4.93 -22.46 6.87
CA MET A 34 4.20 -22.34 5.60
C MET A 34 3.16 -23.45 5.39
N ASP A 35 3.46 -24.71 5.71
CA ASP A 35 2.46 -25.80 5.64
C ASP A 35 1.25 -25.50 6.54
N LYS A 36 1.48 -24.94 7.73
CA LYS A 36 0.41 -24.56 8.64
C LYS A 36 -0.42 -23.38 8.11
N LEU A 37 0.22 -22.37 7.54
CA LEU A 37 -0.44 -21.18 6.97
C LEU A 37 -1.33 -21.53 5.78
N VAL A 38 -0.88 -22.41 4.87
CA VAL A 38 -1.65 -22.81 3.68
C VAL A 38 -2.93 -23.56 4.06
N ARG A 39 -2.92 -24.26 5.20
CA ARG A 39 -4.08 -24.98 5.73
C ARG A 39 -5.04 -24.11 6.53
N LEU A 40 -4.68 -22.87 6.85
CA LEU A 40 -5.59 -21.97 7.54
C LEU A 40 -6.75 -21.61 6.60
N PRO A 41 -8.00 -21.62 7.10
CA PRO A 41 -9.11 -21.13 6.31
C PRO A 41 -8.86 -19.66 5.94
N MET A 42 -9.05 -19.32 4.67
CA MET A 42 -9.01 -17.92 4.26
C MET A 42 -10.04 -17.15 5.07
N LYS A 43 -9.62 -16.04 5.68
CA LYS A 43 -10.54 -15.14 6.37
C LYS A 43 -11.44 -14.52 5.30
N SER A 44 -12.75 -14.69 5.45
CA SER A 44 -13.70 -14.01 4.57
C SER A 44 -13.53 -12.50 4.75
N ILE A 45 -13.25 -11.81 3.65
CA ILE A 45 -13.29 -10.36 3.59
C ILE A 45 -14.66 -10.02 3.01
N ALA A 46 -15.49 -9.32 3.76
CA ALA A 46 -16.75 -8.81 3.23
C ALA A 46 -16.41 -7.80 2.12
N LEU A 47 -16.70 -8.16 0.87
CA LEU A 47 -16.65 -7.19 -0.23
C LEU A 47 -17.85 -6.26 -0.10
N SER A 48 -17.58 -4.95 -0.08
CA SER A 48 -18.60 -3.96 -0.40
C SER A 48 -18.97 -4.08 -1.88
N THR A 49 -20.19 -3.69 -2.24
CA THR A 49 -20.57 -3.56 -3.65
C THR A 49 -19.55 -2.66 -4.37
N PRO A 50 -18.96 -3.10 -5.49
CA PRO A 50 -18.07 -2.26 -6.27
C PRO A 50 -18.79 -0.97 -6.65
N VAL A 51 -18.18 0.17 -6.38
CA VAL A 51 -18.66 1.44 -6.90
C VAL A 51 -18.12 1.55 -8.31
N ASP A 52 -19.00 1.42 -9.30
CA ASP A 52 -18.66 1.70 -10.68
C ASP A 52 -18.50 3.22 -10.84
N SER A 53 -17.27 3.67 -11.07
CA SER A 53 -16.91 5.09 -11.12
C SER A 53 -16.44 5.52 -12.51
N GLY A 54 -16.81 4.76 -13.55
CA GLY A 54 -16.49 5.05 -14.94
C GLY A 54 -15.34 4.21 -15.48
N ASN A 55 -14.74 4.67 -16.58
CA ASN A 55 -13.73 3.92 -17.31
C ASN A 55 -12.39 3.94 -16.58
N LEU A 56 -11.79 2.77 -16.35
CA LEU A 56 -10.45 2.63 -15.80
C LEU A 56 -9.48 2.16 -16.88
N LEU A 57 -8.59 3.04 -17.31
CA LEU A 57 -7.41 2.66 -18.08
C LEU A 57 -6.34 2.18 -17.10
N PHE A 58 -6.04 0.89 -17.14
CA PHE A 58 -5.11 0.25 -16.20
C PHE A 58 -3.99 -0.46 -16.95
N SER A 59 -2.75 -0.13 -16.62
CA SER A 59 -1.58 -0.84 -17.11
C SER A 59 -1.32 -2.08 -16.26
N ASP A 60 -1.29 -3.26 -16.89
CA ASP A 60 -1.15 -4.57 -16.24
C ASP A 60 0.31 -4.93 -15.88
N SER A 61 1.28 -4.09 -16.26
CA SER A 61 2.70 -4.26 -15.97
C SER A 61 3.43 -2.91 -15.96
N PRO A 62 4.61 -2.80 -15.33
CA PRO A 62 5.46 -1.63 -15.53
C PRO A 62 5.77 -1.44 -17.00
N GLU A 63 5.49 -0.24 -17.51
CA GLU A 63 5.94 0.15 -18.83
C GLU A 63 7.42 0.54 -18.78
N TYR A 64 8.24 -0.07 -19.62
CA TYR A 64 9.70 0.12 -19.62
C TYR A 64 10.11 1.13 -20.70
N ALA A 65 10.25 2.40 -20.30
CA ALA A 65 10.60 3.47 -21.22
C ALA A 65 12.11 3.46 -21.52
N GLU A 66 12.51 2.85 -22.62
CA GLU A 66 13.91 2.81 -23.10
C GLU A 66 14.28 4.04 -23.96
N ARG A 67 13.28 4.69 -24.56
CA ARG A 67 13.46 5.89 -25.39
C ARG A 67 12.27 6.84 -25.25
N ASP A 68 12.46 8.07 -25.69
CA ASP A 68 11.37 9.06 -25.74
C ASP A 68 10.31 8.61 -26.76
N GLY A 69 9.04 8.77 -26.40
CA GLY A 69 7.93 8.37 -27.26
C GLY A 69 6.61 8.20 -26.52
N MET A 70 5.61 7.73 -27.26
CA MET A 70 4.30 7.37 -26.72
C MET A 70 4.36 5.95 -26.17
N LEU A 71 4.09 5.83 -24.88
CA LEU A 71 4.07 4.56 -24.16
C LEU A 71 2.73 3.84 -24.29
N TYR A 72 1.64 4.61 -24.31
CA TYR A 72 0.29 4.08 -24.39
C TYR A 72 -0.64 5.14 -24.98
N SER A 73 -1.65 4.68 -25.72
CA SER A 73 -2.72 5.51 -26.26
C SER A 73 -4.02 4.73 -26.31
N ASP A 74 -5.11 5.38 -25.94
CA ASP A 74 -6.44 4.79 -26.05
C ASP A 74 -7.50 5.88 -26.25
N ILE A 75 -8.71 5.47 -26.62
CA ILE A 75 -9.88 6.33 -26.77
C ILE A 75 -10.83 6.07 -25.60
N VAL A 76 -11.12 7.13 -24.85
CA VAL A 76 -12.03 7.07 -23.71
C VAL A 76 -13.26 7.94 -23.91
N ARG A 77 -14.36 7.60 -23.23
CA ARG A 77 -15.60 8.37 -23.21
C ARG A 77 -16.11 8.52 -21.77
N GLY A 78 -16.59 9.71 -21.43
CA GLY A 78 -17.11 10.00 -20.08
C GLY A 78 -16.02 9.99 -19.00
N ASP A 79 -16.45 9.87 -17.74
CA ASP A 79 -15.56 9.88 -16.58
C ASP A 79 -14.56 8.73 -16.68
N SER A 80 -13.29 9.10 -16.72
CA SER A 80 -12.19 8.18 -16.97
C SER A 80 -11.07 8.41 -15.98
N ARG A 81 -10.51 7.33 -15.46
CA ARG A 81 -9.32 7.34 -14.62
C ARG A 81 -8.21 6.57 -15.31
N MET A 82 -7.02 7.15 -15.30
CA MET A 82 -5.82 6.52 -15.82
C MET A 82 -4.91 6.12 -14.65
N TYR A 83 -4.60 4.83 -14.57
CA TYR A 83 -3.63 4.29 -13.64
C TYR A 83 -2.49 3.67 -14.44
N PHE A 84 -1.31 4.27 -14.33
CA PHE A 84 -0.13 3.82 -15.05
C PHE A 84 1.08 3.78 -14.11
N TYR A 85 1.94 2.80 -14.38
CA TYR A 85 3.19 2.60 -13.67
C TYR A 85 4.29 2.39 -14.72
N HIS A 86 5.44 3.05 -14.53
CA HIS A 86 6.54 2.97 -15.49
C HIS A 86 7.89 2.81 -14.78
N VAL A 87 8.83 2.23 -15.51
CA VAL A 87 10.24 2.15 -15.16
C VAL A 87 11.01 2.94 -16.20
N ASN A 88 11.77 3.93 -15.73
CA ASN A 88 12.70 4.66 -16.57
C ASN A 88 13.93 3.78 -16.85
N GLN A 89 14.01 3.21 -18.05
CA GLN A 89 15.13 2.38 -18.51
C GLN A 89 16.21 3.21 -19.22
N THR A 90 16.31 4.50 -18.87
CA THR A 90 17.35 5.39 -19.40
C THR A 90 18.29 5.83 -18.29
N ASP A 91 19.47 6.31 -18.68
CA ASP A 91 20.49 6.86 -17.80
C ASP A 91 20.20 8.31 -17.36
N ARG A 92 19.06 8.88 -17.79
CA ARG A 92 18.70 10.29 -17.58
C ARG A 92 17.36 10.41 -16.88
N LEU A 93 17.16 11.52 -16.17
CA LEU A 93 15.86 11.87 -15.64
C LEU A 93 14.89 12.16 -16.80
N LYS A 94 13.73 11.49 -16.80
CA LYS A 94 12.68 11.67 -17.79
C LYS A 94 11.42 12.25 -17.15
N LYS A 95 10.65 13.00 -17.96
CA LYS A 95 9.31 13.46 -17.60
C LYS A 95 8.30 12.62 -18.37
N PHE A 96 7.20 12.25 -17.71
CA PHE A 96 6.03 11.71 -18.38
C PHE A 96 4.98 12.81 -18.51
N VAL A 97 4.21 12.76 -19.59
CA VAL A 97 3.12 13.69 -19.86
C VAL A 97 1.92 12.90 -20.35
N VAL A 98 0.75 13.25 -19.84
CA VAL A 98 -0.52 12.75 -20.35
C VAL A 98 -1.09 13.81 -21.29
N VAL A 99 -1.40 13.40 -22.52
CA VAL A 99 -1.98 14.26 -23.55
C VAL A 99 -3.36 13.72 -23.88
N ALA A 100 -4.35 14.60 -23.91
CA ALA A 100 -5.69 14.28 -24.37
C ALA A 100 -5.97 15.05 -25.67
N SER A 101 -6.48 14.36 -26.68
CA SER A 101 -6.87 14.94 -27.96
C SER A 101 -8.34 14.65 -28.24
N ASN A 102 -9.08 15.68 -28.65
CA ASN A 102 -10.44 15.51 -29.12
C ASN A 102 -10.45 14.94 -30.55
N THR A 103 -11.11 13.80 -30.74
CA THR A 103 -11.26 13.14 -32.05
C THR A 103 -12.58 13.45 -32.75
N GLU A 104 -13.47 14.23 -32.10
CA GLU A 104 -14.80 14.56 -32.61
C GLU A 104 -14.80 15.92 -33.33
N ASP A 105 -15.74 16.11 -34.26
CA ASP A 105 -15.84 17.34 -35.07
C ASP A 105 -16.38 18.56 -34.30
N LYS A 106 -16.80 18.35 -33.04
CA LYS A 106 -17.35 19.37 -32.15
C LYS A 106 -16.41 19.65 -30.99
N PRO A 107 -16.39 20.88 -30.43
CA PRO A 107 -15.61 21.18 -29.22
C PRO A 107 -15.98 20.25 -28.06
N VAL A 108 -14.97 19.83 -27.30
CA VAL A 108 -15.11 19.01 -26.09
C VAL A 108 -14.30 19.66 -24.97
N ASP A 109 -14.93 19.84 -23.82
CA ASP A 109 -14.26 20.30 -22.61
C ASP A 109 -13.68 19.11 -21.84
N ILE A 110 -12.43 19.25 -21.39
CA ILE A 110 -11.72 18.22 -20.64
C ILE A 110 -11.36 18.80 -19.28
N TYR A 111 -11.79 18.12 -18.21
CA TYR A 111 -11.52 18.52 -16.84
C TYR A 111 -10.66 17.47 -16.14
N VAL A 112 -9.61 17.91 -15.45
CA VAL A 112 -8.79 17.05 -14.60
C VAL A 112 -9.26 17.23 -13.16
N HIS A 113 -9.97 16.23 -12.63
CA HIS A 113 -10.51 16.27 -11.27
C HIS A 113 -9.46 16.00 -10.19
N GLY A 114 -8.36 15.33 -10.53
CA GLY A 114 -7.28 15.08 -9.58
C GLY A 114 -6.13 14.31 -10.20
N SER A 115 -4.97 14.39 -9.55
CA SER A 115 -3.75 13.69 -9.96
C SER A 115 -2.97 13.27 -8.73
N TRP A 116 -2.65 11.99 -8.64
CA TRP A 116 -1.89 11.41 -7.54
C TRP A 116 -0.67 10.70 -8.09
N HIS A 117 0.46 10.83 -7.39
CA HIS A 117 1.71 10.18 -7.76
C HIS A 117 2.45 9.78 -6.49
N SER A 118 3.08 8.61 -6.54
CA SER A 118 4.02 8.15 -5.53
C SER A 118 5.43 8.64 -5.84
N ARG A 119 6.35 8.49 -4.89
CA ARG A 119 7.76 8.79 -5.13
C ARG A 119 8.41 7.71 -6.03
N PRO A 120 9.32 8.07 -6.93
CA PRO A 120 10.09 7.09 -7.69
C PRO A 120 10.90 6.18 -6.76
N SER A 121 10.87 4.87 -7.02
CA SER A 121 11.63 3.88 -6.26
C SER A 121 11.82 2.61 -7.09
N THR A 122 12.84 1.82 -6.74
CA THR A 122 13.07 0.47 -7.29
C THR A 122 12.19 -0.60 -6.65
N ASP A 123 11.50 -0.29 -5.54
CA ASP A 123 10.51 -1.20 -4.92
C ASP A 123 9.12 -0.98 -5.53
N TYR A 124 8.80 -1.78 -6.53
CA TYR A 124 7.58 -1.65 -7.33
C TYR A 124 6.31 -1.84 -6.51
N TYR A 125 6.33 -2.78 -5.55
CA TYR A 125 5.19 -3.05 -4.69
C TYR A 125 4.97 -1.94 -3.67
N ALA A 126 6.04 -1.38 -3.11
CA ALA A 126 5.92 -0.24 -2.22
C ALA A 126 5.32 0.97 -2.94
N VAL A 127 5.78 1.24 -4.16
CA VAL A 127 5.28 2.33 -5.03
C VAL A 127 3.78 2.19 -5.30
N GLY A 128 3.33 1.03 -5.79
CA GLY A 128 1.91 0.80 -6.10
C GLY A 128 1.02 0.86 -4.86
N ARG A 129 1.51 0.34 -3.72
CA ARG A 129 0.81 0.42 -2.44
C ARG A 129 0.70 1.86 -1.93
N GLU A 130 1.76 2.65 -2.01
CA GLU A 130 1.76 4.06 -1.60
C GLU A 130 0.74 4.85 -2.42
N LEU A 131 0.77 4.73 -3.75
CA LEU A 131 -0.17 5.42 -4.64
C LEU A 131 -1.63 5.05 -4.33
N SER A 132 -1.90 3.76 -4.15
CA SER A 132 -3.24 3.28 -3.78
C SER A 132 -3.69 3.87 -2.45
N GLN A 133 -2.80 3.91 -1.44
CA GLN A 133 -3.13 4.49 -0.14
C GLN A 133 -3.40 6.00 -0.22
N ILE A 134 -2.62 6.75 -1.00
CA ILE A 134 -2.84 8.19 -1.23
C ILE A 134 -4.23 8.38 -1.83
N TYR A 135 -4.51 7.70 -2.94
CA TYR A 135 -5.77 7.80 -3.67
C TYR A 135 -6.98 7.54 -2.74
N TYR A 136 -6.99 6.42 -2.00
CA TYR A 136 -8.14 6.05 -1.17
C TYR A 136 -8.26 6.83 0.14
N LYS A 137 -7.17 7.40 0.66
CA LYS A 137 -7.25 8.29 1.84
C LYS A 137 -7.91 9.61 1.47
N GLU A 138 -7.56 10.17 0.31
CA GLU A 138 -8.11 11.45 -0.14
C GLU A 138 -9.56 11.32 -0.61
N HIS A 139 -9.94 10.20 -1.24
CA HIS A 139 -11.33 9.97 -1.69
C HIS A 139 -12.32 9.62 -0.56
N ARG A 140 -11.86 9.40 0.68
CA ARG A 140 -12.73 9.10 1.82
C ARG A 140 -13.20 10.34 2.59
N ASN A 141 -12.64 11.51 2.28
CA ASN A 141 -13.03 12.80 2.87
C ASN A 141 -13.96 13.55 1.91
#